data_AF-A0A6M2D8G9-F1
#
_entry.id   AF-A0A6M2D8G9-F1
#
_cell.length_a   1.000
_cell.length_b   1.000
_cell.length_c   1.000
_cell.angle_alpha   90.00
_cell.angle_beta   90.00
_cell.angle_gamma   90.00
#
_symmetry.space_group_name_H-M   'P 1'
#
loop_
_entity.id
_entity.type
_entity.pdbx_description
1 polymer ?
#
loop_
_entity_poly.entity_id
_entity_poly.type
_entity_poly.pdbx_seq_one_letter_code
_entity_poly.pdbx_strand_id
1 'polypeptide(L)'
;GVPESKWPQISAALRTVQSSSKVQLQQELDAVNLGDQAIALLTQFYEVEDNLAKVSSMYRFVVRQKGPAAALARQALCDLEAVLQSSSVLAFQLPVTIVPCLVCDERMYSGIVFEIACQSHRKTRRQGRDLLAVGGRYDKLVASFAVAGAKRDLAAVGISFSIEKIVQALAENGETPSLVECVLGNMSDISTSLRDQQLALLARLWSMGVPTVIAPQDGLEEASSFCRENFVPHIVLFKEAEPGYLRLRSLEKDRFTEKRLSVSELCELFDKTPQAELTRQDTNLSGPTIRIVFSVAEKISTSNRRRYESQIATQLAPLAQGFLGRVSVIDVIAVELTGDVLRSAVALLNMEADRRSYESSVTALVEKHPRCKKQLLSLAEKVCSLLFEIKRTTFVLYALQDNNYKVVVVPSRS
;
A
#
# COMPACT_ATOMS: atom_id res chain seq x y z
N GLY A 1 -7.80 -34.73 -19.68
CA GLY A 1 -8.24 -35.09 -21.05
C GLY A 1 -7.75 -34.12 -22.11
N VAL A 2 -6.78 -33.25 -21.82
CA VAL A 2 -6.21 -32.30 -22.78
C VAL A 2 -4.70 -32.55 -22.87
N PRO A 3 -4.12 -32.73 -24.07
CA PRO A 3 -2.67 -32.89 -24.24
C PRO A 3 -1.88 -31.66 -23.77
N GLU A 4 -0.73 -31.87 -23.13
CA GLU A 4 0.14 -30.79 -22.62
C GLU A 4 0.55 -29.78 -23.70
N SER A 5 0.75 -30.25 -24.94
CA SER A 5 1.08 -29.40 -26.09
C SER A 5 0.01 -28.35 -26.41
N LYS A 6 -1.24 -28.55 -25.98
CA LYS A 6 -2.36 -27.64 -26.23
C LYS A 6 -2.65 -26.70 -25.06
N TRP A 7 -2.01 -26.87 -23.90
CA TRP A 7 -2.25 -26.05 -22.71
C TRP A 7 -2.02 -24.56 -22.96
N PRO A 8 -0.93 -24.10 -23.63
CA PRO A 8 -0.71 -22.68 -23.85
C PRO A 8 -1.81 -22.02 -24.69
N GLN A 9 -2.35 -22.75 -25.68
CA GLN A 9 -3.44 -22.26 -26.54
C GLN A 9 -4.74 -22.12 -25.75
N ILE A 10 -5.03 -23.08 -24.85
CA ILE A 10 -6.22 -23.04 -23.99
C ILE A 10 -6.08 -21.95 -22.94
N SER A 11 -4.92 -21.82 -22.28
CA SER A 11 -4.67 -20.73 -21.34
C SER A 11 -4.79 -19.36 -22.02
N ALA A 12 -4.36 -19.23 -23.28
CA ALA A 12 -4.55 -18.02 -24.07
C ALA A 12 -6.03 -17.74 -24.39
N ALA A 13 -6.78 -18.74 -24.86
CA ALA A 13 -8.22 -18.62 -25.13
C ALA A 13 -9.03 -18.26 -23.87
N LEU A 14 -8.71 -18.89 -22.74
CA LEU A 14 -9.36 -18.57 -21.46
C LEU A 14 -9.06 -17.14 -21.01
N ARG A 15 -7.84 -16.63 -21.25
CA ARG A 15 -7.45 -15.24 -20.94
C ARG A 15 -8.14 -14.21 -21.80
N THR A 16 -8.15 -14.41 -23.12
CA THR A 16 -8.78 -13.46 -24.06
C THR A 16 -10.28 -13.34 -23.83
N VAL A 17 -10.90 -14.41 -23.32
CA VAL A 17 -12.34 -14.48 -23.15
C VAL A 17 -12.83 -14.06 -21.75
N GLN A 18 -11.97 -13.68 -20.80
CA GLN A 18 -12.38 -13.28 -19.43
C GLN A 18 -13.41 -12.14 -19.35
N SER A 19 -13.65 -11.40 -20.44
CA SER A 19 -14.66 -10.34 -20.55
C SER A 19 -15.71 -10.57 -21.66
N SER A 20 -15.70 -11.76 -22.26
CA SER A 20 -16.41 -12.09 -23.50
C SER A 20 -17.48 -13.18 -23.28
N SER A 21 -18.33 -13.41 -24.28
CA SER A 21 -19.48 -14.32 -24.18
C SER A 21 -19.07 -15.81 -24.28
N LYS A 22 -19.87 -16.70 -23.69
CA LYS A 22 -19.74 -18.18 -23.79
C LYS A 22 -19.51 -18.66 -25.24
N VAL A 23 -20.19 -18.04 -26.19
CA VAL A 23 -20.11 -18.38 -27.61
C VAL A 23 -18.71 -18.13 -28.17
N GLN A 24 -18.06 -17.05 -27.73
CA GLN A 24 -16.69 -16.73 -28.15
C GLN A 24 -15.69 -17.71 -27.55
N LEU A 25 -15.86 -18.14 -26.29
CA LEU A 25 -15.00 -19.18 -25.71
C LEU A 25 -15.10 -20.48 -26.50
N GLN A 26 -16.33 -20.89 -26.82
CA GLN A 26 -16.59 -22.12 -27.55
C GLN A 26 -15.90 -22.09 -28.92
N GLN A 27 -16.03 -20.97 -29.66
CA GLN A 27 -15.37 -20.79 -30.96
C GLN A 27 -13.84 -20.90 -30.90
N GLU A 28 -13.23 -20.26 -29.89
CA GLU A 28 -11.77 -20.33 -29.68
C GLU A 28 -11.33 -21.75 -29.29
N LEU A 29 -12.10 -22.48 -28.49
CA LEU A 29 -11.80 -23.86 -28.10
C LEU A 29 -12.00 -24.85 -29.25
N ASP A 30 -13.01 -24.64 -30.09
CA ASP A 30 -13.25 -25.46 -31.29
C ASP A 30 -12.06 -25.35 -32.26
N ALA A 31 -11.44 -24.16 -32.38
CA ALA A 31 -10.25 -23.94 -33.21
C ALA A 31 -9.01 -24.74 -32.73
N VAL A 32 -8.97 -25.16 -31.46
CA VAL A 32 -7.86 -25.93 -30.86
C VAL A 32 -7.97 -27.45 -31.17
N ASN A 33 -9.02 -27.89 -31.89
CA ASN A 33 -9.27 -29.29 -32.25
C ASN A 33 -9.24 -30.22 -31.02
N LEU A 34 -9.99 -29.86 -29.98
CA LEU A 34 -10.19 -30.69 -28.80
C LEU A 34 -11.37 -31.64 -29.02
N GLY A 35 -11.45 -32.75 -28.29
CA GLY A 35 -12.65 -33.60 -28.33
C GLY A 35 -13.83 -32.91 -27.66
N ASP A 36 -15.05 -33.11 -28.20
CA ASP A 36 -16.29 -32.44 -27.74
C ASP A 36 -16.50 -32.52 -26.22
N GLN A 37 -16.17 -33.67 -25.61
CA GLN A 37 -16.25 -33.86 -24.17
C GLN A 37 -15.31 -32.93 -23.40
N ALA A 38 -14.08 -32.71 -23.90
CA ALA A 38 -13.13 -31.82 -23.26
C ALA A 38 -13.58 -30.36 -23.37
N ILE A 39 -14.15 -29.97 -24.51
CA ILE A 39 -14.67 -28.60 -24.70
C ILE A 39 -15.87 -28.36 -23.79
N ALA A 40 -16.82 -29.30 -23.74
CA ALA A 40 -17.99 -29.20 -22.87
C ALA A 40 -17.60 -29.04 -21.38
N LEU A 41 -16.59 -29.80 -20.92
CA LEU A 41 -16.08 -29.69 -19.55
C LEU A 41 -15.36 -28.36 -19.30
N LEU A 42 -14.54 -27.88 -20.23
CA LEU A 42 -13.85 -26.59 -20.10
C LEU A 42 -14.84 -25.43 -20.06
N THR A 43 -15.85 -25.45 -20.93
CA THR A 43 -16.93 -24.46 -20.93
C THR A 43 -17.73 -24.50 -19.63
N GLN A 44 -18.04 -25.70 -19.11
CA GLN A 44 -18.70 -25.84 -17.81
C GLN A 44 -17.86 -25.26 -16.67
N PHE A 45 -16.55 -25.51 -16.65
CA PHE A 45 -15.64 -24.97 -15.65
C PHE A 45 -15.49 -23.45 -15.74
N TYR A 46 -15.49 -22.90 -16.95
CA TYR A 46 -15.40 -21.46 -17.17
C TYR A 46 -16.60 -20.70 -16.61
N GLU A 47 -17.80 -21.29 -16.66
CA GLU A 47 -19.02 -20.69 -16.09
C GLU A 47 -19.07 -20.71 -14.55
N VAL A 48 -18.10 -21.35 -13.91
CA VAL A 48 -18.08 -21.48 -12.45
C VAL A 48 -17.57 -20.18 -11.82
N GLU A 49 -18.49 -19.48 -11.16
CA GLU A 49 -18.21 -18.36 -10.30
C GLU A 49 -19.14 -18.45 -9.07
N ASP A 50 -18.64 -19.03 -7.96
CA ASP A 50 -19.46 -19.21 -6.75
C ASP A 50 -18.59 -19.41 -5.48
N ASN A 51 -19.22 -19.74 -4.35
CA ASN A 51 -18.53 -20.06 -3.11
C ASN A 51 -17.81 -21.43 -3.14
N LEU A 52 -16.88 -21.64 -2.19
CA LEU A 52 -16.05 -22.85 -2.09
C LEU A 52 -16.84 -24.16 -2.02
N ALA A 53 -17.99 -24.18 -1.33
CA ALA A 53 -18.76 -25.41 -1.17
C ALA A 53 -19.35 -25.90 -2.51
N LYS A 54 -19.85 -24.97 -3.32
CA LYS A 54 -20.39 -25.28 -4.66
C LYS A 54 -19.28 -25.59 -5.65
N VAL A 55 -18.19 -24.82 -5.67
CA VAL A 55 -17.03 -25.11 -6.52
C VAL A 55 -16.45 -26.49 -6.20
N SER A 56 -16.22 -26.80 -4.92
CA SER A 56 -15.76 -28.13 -4.48
C SER A 56 -16.71 -29.26 -4.90
N SER A 57 -18.02 -29.01 -4.87
CA SER A 57 -19.02 -30.00 -5.31
C SER A 57 -18.98 -30.27 -6.81
N MET A 58 -18.77 -29.23 -7.63
CA MET A 58 -18.63 -29.38 -9.08
C MET A 58 -17.31 -30.05 -9.47
N TYR A 59 -16.21 -29.74 -8.77
CA TYR A 59 -14.90 -30.34 -9.04
C TYR A 59 -14.71 -31.73 -8.41
N ARG A 60 -15.73 -32.24 -7.70
CA ARG A 60 -15.68 -33.55 -7.03
C ARG A 60 -15.29 -34.69 -7.99
N PHE A 61 -15.75 -34.65 -9.25
CA PHE A 61 -15.39 -35.69 -10.22
C PHE A 61 -13.92 -35.62 -10.65
N VAL A 62 -13.28 -34.44 -10.63
CA VAL A 62 -11.84 -34.25 -10.91
C VAL A 62 -11.02 -34.76 -9.74
N VAL A 63 -11.39 -34.33 -8.53
CA VAL A 63 -10.71 -34.67 -7.27
C VAL A 63 -10.74 -36.17 -6.97
N ARG A 64 -11.78 -36.89 -7.41
CA ARG A 64 -11.89 -38.35 -7.23
C ARG A 64 -10.99 -39.16 -8.17
N GLN A 65 -10.48 -38.57 -9.25
CA GLN A 65 -9.61 -39.28 -10.18
C GLN A 65 -8.24 -39.59 -9.55
N LYS A 66 -7.57 -40.60 -10.11
CA LYS A 66 -6.16 -40.89 -9.81
C LYS A 66 -5.29 -40.17 -10.84
N GLY A 67 -4.34 -39.36 -10.37
CA GLY A 67 -3.39 -38.67 -11.24
C GLY A 67 -2.90 -37.33 -10.68
N PRO A 68 -1.90 -36.72 -11.33
CA PRO A 68 -1.28 -35.46 -10.89
C PRO A 68 -2.28 -34.29 -10.90
N ALA A 69 -3.14 -34.20 -11.91
CA ALA A 69 -4.16 -33.15 -11.98
C ALA A 69 -5.15 -33.20 -10.81
N ALA A 70 -5.54 -34.41 -10.38
CA ALA A 70 -6.42 -34.58 -9.23
C ALA A 70 -5.72 -34.21 -7.91
N ALA A 71 -4.42 -34.48 -7.79
CA ALA A 71 -3.63 -34.07 -6.64
C ALA A 71 -3.50 -32.54 -6.56
N LEU A 72 -3.20 -31.88 -7.68
CA LEU A 72 -3.14 -30.42 -7.76
C LEU A 72 -4.50 -29.77 -7.45
N ALA A 73 -5.60 -30.31 -7.97
CA ALA A 73 -6.94 -29.82 -7.69
C ALA A 73 -7.31 -29.96 -6.21
N ARG A 74 -6.93 -31.07 -5.55
CA ARG A 74 -7.10 -31.24 -4.10
C ARG A 74 -6.33 -30.20 -3.32
N GLN A 75 -5.04 -30.02 -3.64
CA GLN A 75 -4.20 -29.03 -2.96
C GLN A 75 -4.77 -27.62 -3.13
N ALA A 76 -5.17 -27.24 -4.34
CA ALA A 76 -5.75 -25.93 -4.61
C ALA A 76 -7.04 -25.65 -3.81
N LEU A 77 -7.92 -26.65 -3.67
CA LEU A 77 -9.13 -26.50 -2.84
C LEU A 77 -8.80 -26.39 -1.35
N CYS A 78 -7.83 -27.16 -0.84
CA CYS A 78 -7.33 -27.03 0.53
C CYS A 78 -6.70 -25.66 0.79
N ASP A 79 -5.90 -25.17 -0.15
CA ASP A 79 -5.25 -23.85 -0.04
C ASP A 79 -6.29 -22.72 -0.05
N LEU A 80 -7.32 -22.82 -0.91
CA LEU A 80 -8.45 -21.87 -0.93
C LEU A 80 -9.23 -21.90 0.39
N GLU A 81 -9.47 -23.06 0.96
CA GLU A 81 -10.12 -23.20 2.26
C GLU A 81 -9.30 -22.50 3.37
N ALA A 82 -7.99 -22.74 3.41
CA ALA A 82 -7.09 -22.10 4.38
C ALA A 82 -7.07 -20.57 4.23
N VAL A 83 -7.06 -20.05 3.00
CA VAL A 83 -7.14 -18.61 2.73
C VAL A 83 -8.47 -18.04 3.21
N LEU A 84 -9.59 -18.72 2.93
CA LEU A 84 -10.91 -18.28 3.37
C LEU A 84 -11.05 -18.28 4.89
N GLN A 85 -10.60 -19.34 5.57
CA GLN A 85 -10.58 -19.42 7.03
C GLN A 85 -9.74 -18.28 7.63
N SER A 86 -8.54 -18.04 7.11
CA SER A 86 -7.68 -16.94 7.57
C SER A 86 -8.34 -15.58 7.33
N SER A 87 -8.99 -15.39 6.19
CA SER A 87 -9.68 -14.13 5.88
C SER A 87 -10.92 -13.89 6.74
N SER A 88 -11.60 -14.95 7.20
CA SER A 88 -12.81 -14.82 8.03
C SER A 88 -12.54 -14.22 9.40
N VAL A 89 -11.30 -14.30 9.88
CA VAL A 89 -10.85 -13.69 11.15
C VAL A 89 -10.70 -12.19 11.00
N LEU A 90 -10.36 -11.70 9.81
CA LEU A 90 -10.25 -10.28 9.52
C LEU A 90 -11.66 -9.70 9.37
N ALA A 91 -12.00 -8.67 10.15
CA ALA A 91 -13.35 -8.06 10.21
C ALA A 91 -13.85 -7.41 8.90
N PHE A 92 -13.18 -7.64 7.76
CA PHE A 92 -13.65 -7.21 6.44
C PHE A 92 -14.50 -8.30 5.79
N GLN A 93 -15.81 -8.06 5.71
CA GLN A 93 -16.74 -8.86 4.92
C GLN A 93 -16.67 -8.48 3.44
N LEU A 94 -15.50 -8.64 2.82
CA LEU A 94 -15.45 -8.57 1.36
C LEU A 94 -16.05 -9.87 0.81
N PRO A 95 -17.09 -9.81 -0.05
CA PRO A 95 -17.64 -11.01 -0.65
C PRO A 95 -16.58 -11.66 -1.55
N VAL A 96 -16.16 -12.88 -1.20
CA VAL A 96 -15.20 -13.65 -1.98
C VAL A 96 -15.96 -14.63 -2.87
N THR A 97 -15.65 -14.60 -4.17
CA THR A 97 -16.18 -15.54 -5.15
C THR A 97 -15.03 -16.29 -5.81
N ILE A 98 -15.14 -17.61 -5.90
CA ILE A 98 -14.09 -18.46 -6.46
C ILE A 98 -14.38 -18.67 -7.95
N VAL A 99 -13.38 -18.33 -8.77
CA VAL A 99 -13.42 -18.44 -10.23
C VAL A 99 -12.26 -19.34 -10.67
N PRO A 100 -12.46 -20.66 -10.82
CA PRO A 100 -11.39 -21.59 -11.18
C PRO A 100 -10.70 -21.29 -12.51
N CYS A 101 -11.42 -20.66 -13.44
CA CYS A 101 -10.92 -20.27 -14.76
C CYS A 101 -10.42 -18.81 -14.82
N LEU A 102 -10.11 -18.21 -13.67
CA LEU A 102 -9.33 -16.97 -13.62
C LEU A 102 -7.87 -17.27 -14.00
N VAL A 103 -7.62 -17.40 -15.29
CA VAL A 103 -6.30 -17.70 -15.85
C VAL A 103 -5.49 -16.41 -15.98
N CYS A 104 -4.28 -16.37 -15.43
CA CYS A 104 -3.35 -15.26 -15.63
C CYS A 104 -2.09 -15.72 -16.39
N ASP A 105 -1.11 -14.84 -16.56
CA ASP A 105 0.16 -15.24 -17.18
C ASP A 105 0.91 -16.20 -16.24
N GLU A 106 1.12 -17.44 -16.70
CA GLU A 106 1.85 -18.49 -15.98
C GLU A 106 3.33 -18.14 -15.76
N ARG A 107 3.86 -17.15 -16.51
CA ARG A 107 5.19 -16.57 -16.28
C ARG A 107 5.21 -15.66 -15.05
N MET A 108 4.06 -15.09 -14.68
CA MET A 108 3.94 -14.16 -13.57
C MET A 108 3.54 -14.90 -12.29
N TYR A 109 2.44 -15.64 -12.30
CA TYR A 109 1.89 -16.27 -11.10
C TYR A 109 2.13 -17.78 -11.07
N SER A 110 2.39 -18.31 -9.88
CA SER A 110 2.68 -19.72 -9.61
C SER A 110 1.81 -20.33 -8.52
N GLY A 111 0.79 -19.61 -8.04
CA GLY A 111 -0.14 -20.08 -7.01
C GLY A 111 -1.49 -19.38 -7.10
N ILE A 112 -2.09 -19.02 -5.95
CA ILE A 112 -3.36 -18.29 -5.92
C ILE A 112 -3.26 -16.96 -6.67
N VAL A 113 -4.33 -16.61 -7.38
CA VAL A 113 -4.50 -15.32 -8.05
C VAL A 113 -5.86 -14.77 -7.66
N PHE A 114 -5.94 -13.46 -7.52
CA PHE A 114 -7.16 -12.78 -7.09
C PHE A 114 -7.26 -11.39 -7.73
N GLU A 115 -8.50 -10.97 -7.91
CA GLU A 115 -8.87 -9.66 -8.42
C GLU A 115 -9.84 -9.01 -7.43
N ILE A 116 -9.67 -7.72 -7.21
CA ILE A 116 -10.61 -6.91 -6.43
C ILE A 116 -11.33 -6.02 -7.43
N ALA A 117 -12.65 -6.16 -7.52
CA ALA A 117 -13.48 -5.38 -8.42
C ALA A 117 -14.51 -4.55 -7.65
N CYS A 118 -14.85 -3.39 -8.19
CA CYS A 118 -15.94 -2.58 -7.66
C CYS A 118 -17.29 -3.18 -8.08
N GLN A 119 -18.19 -3.42 -7.12
CA GLN A 119 -19.56 -3.79 -7.40
C GLN A 119 -20.33 -2.52 -7.83
N SER A 120 -20.41 -2.26 -9.12
CA SER A 120 -21.11 -1.07 -9.63
C SER A 120 -22.59 -1.08 -9.25
N HIS A 121 -23.05 -0.03 -8.56
CA HIS A 121 -24.47 0.24 -8.33
C HIS A 121 -25.21 0.74 -9.59
N ARG A 122 -24.48 1.14 -10.64
CA ARG A 122 -25.04 1.66 -11.89
C ARG A 122 -25.14 0.53 -12.91
N LYS A 123 -26.36 -0.01 -13.08
CA LYS A 123 -26.76 -1.09 -14.01
C LYS A 123 -26.47 -0.83 -15.51
N THR A 124 -25.81 0.26 -15.89
CA THR A 124 -25.67 0.68 -17.30
C THR A 124 -24.27 0.57 -17.89
N ARG A 125 -23.24 0.14 -17.14
CA ARG A 125 -21.98 -0.27 -17.78
C ARG A 125 -22.03 -1.74 -18.18
N ARG A 126 -22.67 -1.99 -19.33
CA ARG A 126 -22.31 -3.12 -20.19
C ARG A 126 -20.84 -2.92 -20.59
N GLN A 127 -19.90 -3.56 -19.88
CA GLN A 127 -18.51 -3.90 -20.27
C GLN A 127 -17.61 -3.92 -19.02
N GLY A 128 -17.08 -5.10 -18.68
CA GLY A 128 -15.94 -5.28 -17.77
C GLY A 128 -16.25 -5.13 -16.27
N ARG A 129 -15.65 -6.01 -15.46
CA ARG A 129 -15.54 -5.77 -14.01
C ARG A 129 -14.61 -4.57 -13.83
N ASP A 130 -15.04 -3.56 -13.08
CA ASP A 130 -14.17 -2.41 -12.80
C ASP A 130 -13.12 -2.81 -11.76
N LEU A 131 -12.01 -3.36 -12.25
CA LEU A 131 -10.91 -3.84 -11.42
C LEU A 131 -10.24 -2.68 -10.69
N LEU A 132 -10.12 -2.82 -9.37
CA LEU A 132 -9.43 -1.93 -8.45
C LEU A 132 -8.05 -2.47 -8.09
N ALA A 133 -7.89 -3.79 -8.03
CA ALA A 133 -6.61 -4.42 -7.76
C ALA A 133 -6.50 -5.81 -8.37
N VAL A 134 -5.26 -6.23 -8.65
CA VAL A 134 -4.93 -7.59 -9.11
C VAL A 134 -3.71 -8.07 -8.33
N GLY A 135 -3.72 -9.33 -7.92
CA GLY A 135 -2.63 -9.90 -7.13
C GLY A 135 -2.57 -11.41 -7.21
N GLY A 136 -1.51 -11.97 -6.62
CA GLY A 136 -1.32 -13.41 -6.58
C GLY A 136 0.07 -13.79 -6.08
N ARG A 137 0.30 -15.10 -6.02
CA ARG A 137 1.57 -15.72 -5.60
C ARG A 137 2.48 -15.94 -6.80
N TYR A 138 3.76 -15.55 -6.72
CA TYR A 138 4.71 -15.49 -7.86
C TYR A 138 6.13 -15.98 -7.52
N ASP A 139 6.24 -17.07 -6.77
CA ASP A 139 7.51 -17.70 -6.37
C ASP A 139 8.48 -17.94 -7.55
N LYS A 140 7.96 -18.43 -8.68
CA LYS A 140 8.76 -18.71 -9.89
C LYS A 140 9.43 -17.46 -10.46
N LEU A 141 8.73 -16.32 -10.41
CA LEU A 141 9.27 -15.06 -10.90
C LEU A 141 10.43 -14.61 -10.02
N VAL A 142 10.29 -14.69 -8.69
CA VAL A 142 11.37 -14.34 -7.77
C VAL A 142 12.58 -15.24 -7.98
N ALA A 143 12.35 -16.55 -8.12
CA ALA A 143 13.42 -17.51 -8.37
C ALA A 143 14.18 -17.23 -9.69
N SER A 144 13.53 -16.63 -10.70
CA SER A 144 14.18 -16.29 -11.97
C SER A 144 15.26 -15.21 -11.86
N PHE A 145 15.24 -14.41 -10.78
CA PHE A 145 16.26 -13.39 -10.49
C PHE A 145 17.36 -13.90 -9.54
N ALA A 146 17.31 -15.17 -9.11
CA ALA A 146 18.32 -15.71 -8.21
C ALA A 146 19.69 -15.83 -8.92
N VAL A 147 20.73 -15.30 -8.29
CA VAL A 147 22.12 -15.41 -8.78
C VAL A 147 22.60 -16.85 -8.58
N ALA A 148 23.39 -17.36 -9.55
CA ALA A 148 23.94 -18.72 -9.50
C ALA A 148 24.64 -19.00 -8.15
N GLY A 149 24.15 -20.02 -7.43
CA GLY A 149 24.64 -20.42 -6.10
C GLY A 149 23.72 -20.03 -4.93
N ALA A 150 22.80 -19.08 -5.11
CA ALA A 150 21.82 -18.69 -4.10
C ALA A 150 20.48 -19.43 -4.28
N LYS A 151 20.43 -20.73 -3.98
CA LYS A 151 19.13 -21.43 -3.87
C LYS A 151 18.51 -21.11 -2.52
N ARG A 152 17.62 -20.12 -2.50
CA ARG A 152 16.63 -19.94 -1.44
C ARG A 152 15.25 -20.18 -2.03
N ASP A 153 14.48 -21.07 -1.40
CA ASP A 153 13.07 -21.26 -1.73
C ASP A 153 12.30 -20.05 -1.17
N LEU A 154 12.25 -18.98 -1.96
CA LEU A 154 11.52 -17.77 -1.61
C LEU A 154 10.08 -17.88 -2.10
N ALA A 155 9.14 -17.71 -1.17
CA ALA A 155 7.73 -17.55 -1.49
C ALA A 155 7.39 -16.06 -1.56
N ALA A 156 6.59 -15.65 -2.55
CA ALA A 156 6.20 -14.27 -2.71
C ALA A 156 4.74 -14.15 -3.13
N VAL A 157 4.02 -13.24 -2.47
CA VAL A 157 2.65 -12.84 -2.80
C VAL A 157 2.59 -11.32 -2.81
N GLY A 158 1.78 -10.77 -3.71
CA GLY A 158 1.68 -9.33 -3.86
C GLY A 158 0.39 -8.93 -4.55
N ILE A 159 0.07 -7.65 -4.43
CA ILE A 159 -1.13 -7.02 -4.99
C ILE A 159 -0.74 -5.67 -5.58
N SER A 160 -1.40 -5.30 -6.68
CA SER A 160 -1.25 -4.00 -7.33
C SER A 160 -2.58 -3.28 -7.36
N PHE A 161 -2.61 -2.04 -6.90
CA PHE A 161 -3.82 -1.21 -6.82
C PHE A 161 -3.86 -0.17 -7.94
N SER A 162 -5.04 0.00 -8.54
CA SER A 162 -5.39 1.11 -9.43
C SER A 162 -5.71 2.36 -8.61
N ILE A 163 -4.67 3.01 -8.08
CA ILE A 163 -4.80 4.18 -7.19
C ILE A 163 -5.63 5.30 -7.83
N GLU A 164 -5.48 5.53 -9.13
CA GLU A 164 -6.25 6.55 -9.86
C GLU A 164 -7.76 6.34 -9.75
N LYS A 165 -8.25 5.09 -9.89
CA LYS A 165 -9.67 4.76 -9.75
C LYS A 165 -10.17 4.96 -8.33
N ILE A 166 -9.35 4.62 -7.33
CA ILE A 166 -9.69 4.78 -5.91
C ILE A 166 -9.79 6.27 -5.57
N VAL A 167 -8.79 7.06 -5.97
CA VAL A 167 -8.76 8.52 -5.75
C VAL A 167 -9.94 9.19 -6.43
N GLN A 168 -10.27 8.79 -7.66
CA GLN A 168 -11.44 9.30 -8.37
C GLN A 168 -12.74 8.98 -7.60
N ALA A 169 -12.92 7.74 -7.15
CA ALA A 169 -14.12 7.34 -6.42
C ALA A 169 -14.28 8.09 -5.09
N LEU A 170 -13.19 8.31 -4.35
CA LEU A 170 -13.19 9.10 -3.12
C LEU A 170 -13.57 10.56 -3.38
N ALA A 171 -13.02 11.16 -4.45
CA ALA A 171 -13.34 12.53 -4.84
C ALA A 171 -14.82 12.69 -5.23
N GLU A 172 -15.40 11.72 -5.93
CA GLU A 172 -16.82 11.71 -6.30
C GLU A 172 -17.75 11.59 -5.08
N ASN A 173 -17.34 10.85 -4.06
CA ASN A 173 -18.11 10.68 -2.82
C ASN A 173 -17.86 11.76 -1.76
N GLY A 174 -16.86 12.63 -1.97
CA GLY A 174 -16.44 13.63 -0.97
C GLY A 174 -15.82 13.01 0.28
N GLU A 175 -15.32 11.78 0.19
CA GLU A 175 -14.69 11.06 1.29
C GLU A 175 -13.18 11.32 1.32
N THR A 176 -12.63 11.48 2.52
CA THR A 176 -11.19 11.61 2.72
C THR A 176 -10.61 10.32 3.31
N PRO A 177 -9.44 9.85 2.83
CA PRO A 177 -8.78 8.69 3.41
C PRO A 177 -8.52 8.89 4.91
N SER A 178 -8.87 7.89 5.72
CA SER A 178 -8.50 7.86 7.14
C SER A 178 -7.01 7.61 7.30
N LEU A 179 -6.34 8.42 8.12
CA LEU A 179 -4.94 8.18 8.48
C LEU A 179 -4.84 7.04 9.50
N VAL A 180 -3.84 6.18 9.34
CA VAL A 180 -3.57 5.07 10.27
C VAL A 180 -3.35 5.61 11.69
N GLU A 181 -4.10 5.11 12.66
CA GLU A 181 -4.01 5.52 14.07
C GLU A 181 -3.17 4.56 14.91
N CYS A 182 -3.13 3.29 14.52
CA CYS A 182 -2.43 2.26 15.29
C CYS A 182 -1.65 1.31 14.38
N VAL A 183 -0.48 0.90 14.85
CA VAL A 183 0.33 -0.18 14.24
C VAL A 183 0.45 -1.33 15.22
N LEU A 184 0.22 -2.55 14.74
CA LEU A 184 0.47 -3.78 15.49
C LEU A 184 1.86 -4.30 15.14
N GLY A 185 2.73 -4.48 16.13
CA GLY A 185 4.09 -4.98 15.96
C GLY A 185 4.44 -6.09 16.94
N ASN A 186 5.62 -6.67 16.76
CA ASN A 186 6.14 -7.75 17.60
C ASN A 186 7.46 -7.35 18.24
N MET A 187 7.66 -7.79 19.49
CA MET A 187 8.94 -7.60 20.21
C MET A 187 9.97 -8.68 19.90
N SER A 188 9.53 -9.80 19.32
CA SER A 188 10.34 -10.99 19.03
C SER A 188 9.85 -11.66 17.74
N ASP A 189 10.57 -12.67 17.28
CA ASP A 189 10.18 -13.48 16.13
C ASP A 189 8.73 -13.98 16.26
N ILE A 190 7.99 -13.94 15.15
CA ILE A 190 6.60 -14.37 15.07
C ILE A 190 6.49 -15.89 15.26
N SER A 191 5.73 -16.30 16.28
CA SER A 191 5.09 -17.61 16.31
C SER A 191 3.70 -17.56 15.67
N THR A 192 3.20 -18.68 15.15
CA THR A 192 1.88 -18.75 14.50
C THR A 192 0.76 -18.27 15.42
N SER A 193 0.83 -18.61 16.72
CA SER A 193 -0.14 -18.21 17.73
C SER A 193 -0.17 -16.69 17.97
N LEU A 194 0.98 -16.01 17.93
CA LEU A 194 1.05 -14.56 18.04
C LEU A 194 0.40 -13.88 16.83
N ARG A 195 0.58 -14.43 15.63
CA ARG A 195 -0.10 -13.90 14.44
C ARG A 195 -1.61 -14.01 14.53
N ASP A 196 -2.13 -15.14 15.01
CA ASP A 196 -3.58 -15.29 15.18
C ASP A 196 -4.13 -14.27 16.19
N GLN A 197 -3.40 -14.00 17.28
CA GLN A 197 -3.75 -12.94 18.24
C GLN A 197 -3.70 -11.53 17.62
N GLN A 198 -2.69 -11.24 16.80
CA GLN A 198 -2.60 -9.97 16.08
C GLN A 198 -3.78 -9.76 15.13
N LEU A 199 -4.14 -10.77 14.35
CA LEU A 199 -5.26 -10.73 13.42
C LEU A 199 -6.60 -10.55 14.16
N ALA A 200 -6.79 -11.24 15.29
CA ALA A 200 -7.97 -11.08 16.11
C ALA A 200 -8.08 -9.67 16.71
N LEU A 201 -6.97 -9.09 17.18
CA LEU A 201 -6.96 -7.71 17.66
C LEU A 201 -7.21 -6.71 16.54
N LEU A 202 -6.58 -6.90 15.37
CA LEU A 202 -6.77 -6.07 14.19
C LEU A 202 -8.24 -6.00 13.80
N ALA A 203 -8.90 -7.16 13.73
CA ALA A 203 -10.32 -7.27 13.45
C ALA A 203 -11.18 -6.53 14.48
N ARG A 204 -10.85 -6.66 15.77
CA ARG A 204 -11.55 -5.96 16.85
C ARG A 204 -11.40 -4.44 16.75
N LEU A 205 -10.18 -3.94 16.54
CA LEU A 205 -9.93 -2.50 16.37
C LEU A 205 -10.64 -1.94 15.13
N TRP A 206 -10.64 -2.66 14.01
CA TRP A 206 -11.41 -2.26 12.82
C TRP A 206 -12.91 -2.24 13.06
N SER A 207 -13.46 -3.19 13.82
CA SER A 207 -14.91 -3.18 14.19
C SER A 207 -15.30 -1.98 15.05
N MET A 208 -14.32 -1.39 15.75
CA MET A 208 -14.46 -0.15 16.54
C MET A 208 -14.16 1.11 15.71
N GLY A 209 -13.86 0.96 14.41
CA GLY A 209 -13.54 2.09 13.53
C GLY A 209 -12.15 2.68 13.72
N VAL A 210 -11.21 1.95 14.33
CA VAL A 210 -9.82 2.40 14.54
C VAL A 210 -8.93 1.98 13.35
N PRO A 211 -8.44 2.91 12.51
CA PRO A 211 -7.59 2.58 11.37
C PRO A 211 -6.26 1.97 11.82
N THR A 212 -6.14 0.65 11.70
CA THR A 212 -5.00 -0.11 12.23
C THR A 212 -4.32 -0.89 11.13
N VAL A 213 -2.99 -1.00 11.17
CA VAL A 213 -2.19 -1.84 10.25
C VAL A 213 -1.21 -2.73 11.01
N ILE A 214 -0.74 -3.80 10.40
CA ILE A 214 0.36 -4.60 10.94
C ILE A 214 1.68 -4.04 10.41
N ALA A 215 2.70 -3.97 11.26
CA ALA A 215 4.03 -3.53 10.87
C ALA A 215 4.58 -4.43 9.75
N PRO A 216 5.19 -3.85 8.70
CA PRO A 216 5.69 -4.63 7.55
C PRO A 216 6.90 -5.50 7.90
N GLN A 217 7.63 -5.14 8.96
CA GLN A 217 8.78 -5.87 9.47
C GLN A 217 8.57 -6.13 10.96
N ASP A 218 9.07 -7.28 11.40
CA ASP A 218 9.13 -7.63 12.81
C ASP A 218 10.23 -6.83 13.51
N GLY A 219 10.02 -6.59 14.80
CA GLY A 219 10.96 -5.85 15.64
C GLY A 219 10.41 -4.51 16.11
N LEU A 220 10.88 -4.14 17.30
CA LEU A 220 10.45 -2.93 17.99
C LEU A 220 10.92 -1.66 17.29
N GLU A 221 12.17 -1.67 16.84
CA GLU A 221 12.82 -0.50 16.24
C GLU A 221 12.24 -0.22 14.85
N GLU A 222 11.99 -1.27 14.08
CA GLU A 222 11.37 -1.22 12.77
C GLU A 222 9.93 -0.70 12.86
N ALA A 223 9.12 -1.21 13.79
CA ALA A 223 7.78 -0.71 14.05
C ALA A 223 7.78 0.74 14.53
N SER A 224 8.75 1.11 15.38
CA SER A 224 8.90 2.48 15.89
C SER A 224 9.30 3.46 14.78
N SER A 225 10.23 3.06 13.91
CA SER A 225 10.65 3.83 12.74
C SER A 225 9.46 4.05 11.79
N PHE A 226 8.74 2.97 11.45
CA PHE A 226 7.55 3.04 10.61
C PHE A 226 6.51 4.02 11.16
N CYS A 227 6.27 4.01 12.48
CA CYS A 227 5.30 4.92 13.10
C CYS A 227 5.76 6.38 13.09
N ARG A 228 7.06 6.64 13.30
CA ARG A 228 7.61 8.01 13.21
C ARG A 228 7.53 8.55 11.78
N GLU A 229 7.87 7.73 10.79
CA GLU A 229 7.84 8.11 9.37
C GLU A 229 6.43 8.36 8.85
N ASN A 230 5.46 7.57 9.31
CA ASN A 230 4.07 7.66 8.88
C ASN A 230 3.18 8.47 9.85
N PHE A 231 3.77 9.11 10.85
CA PHE A 231 3.07 9.90 11.88
C PHE A 231 1.90 9.13 12.53
N VAL A 232 2.15 7.85 12.83
CA VAL A 232 1.20 6.97 13.53
C VAL A 232 1.35 7.19 15.04
N PRO A 233 0.28 7.56 15.75
CA PRO A 233 0.36 7.90 17.17
C PRO A 233 0.54 6.70 18.08
N HIS A 234 0.03 5.51 17.71
CA HIS A 234 0.02 4.35 18.59
C HIS A 234 0.69 3.12 17.98
N ILE A 235 1.47 2.42 18.80
CA ILE A 235 2.06 1.11 18.49
C ILE A 235 1.62 0.14 19.56
N VAL A 236 1.06 -0.99 19.16
CA VAL A 236 0.70 -2.08 20.07
C VAL A 236 1.63 -3.25 19.80
N LEU A 237 2.38 -3.62 20.82
CA LEU A 237 3.44 -4.62 20.74
C LEU A 237 3.06 -5.89 21.47
N PHE A 238 3.23 -7.01 20.79
CA PHE A 238 3.02 -8.34 21.32
C PHE A 238 4.32 -8.94 21.85
N LYS A 239 4.21 -9.74 22.92
CA LYS A 239 5.35 -10.43 23.54
C LYS A 239 4.93 -11.83 23.99
N GLU A 240 5.61 -12.86 23.47
CA GLU A 240 5.26 -14.26 23.75
C GLU A 240 5.34 -14.62 25.24
N ALA A 241 6.32 -14.05 25.95
CA ALA A 241 6.52 -14.27 27.39
C ALA A 241 5.41 -13.69 28.29
N GLU A 242 4.48 -12.88 27.76
CA GLU A 242 3.42 -12.22 28.52
C GLU A 242 2.04 -12.45 27.87
N PRO A 243 1.56 -13.71 27.79
CA PRO A 243 0.31 -14.01 27.11
C PRO A 243 -0.88 -13.27 27.76
N GLY A 244 -1.71 -12.64 26.93
CA GLY A 244 -2.88 -11.86 27.36
C GLY A 244 -2.61 -10.40 27.71
N TYR A 245 -1.34 -9.98 27.77
CA TYR A 245 -0.94 -8.59 27.95
C TYR A 245 -0.22 -8.05 26.71
N LEU A 246 -0.44 -6.77 26.43
CA LEU A 246 0.12 -6.02 25.32
C LEU A 246 0.84 -4.80 25.85
N ARG A 247 1.77 -4.26 25.06
CA ARG A 247 2.40 -2.97 25.36
C ARG A 247 1.96 -1.93 24.35
N LEU A 248 1.24 -0.92 24.83
CA LEU A 248 0.88 0.26 24.05
C LEU A 248 2.00 1.29 24.19
N ARG A 249 2.62 1.66 23.08
CA ARG A 249 3.49 2.83 22.96
C ARG A 249 2.74 3.93 22.25
N SER A 250 2.66 5.10 22.88
CA SER A 250 2.05 6.30 22.28
C SER A 250 3.13 7.34 22.00
N LEU A 251 3.13 7.88 20.79
CA LEU A 251 4.09 8.88 20.32
C LEU A 251 3.59 10.27 20.71
N GLU A 252 4.25 10.89 21.69
CA GLU A 252 3.98 12.26 22.13
C GLU A 252 5.23 13.11 21.95
N LYS A 253 5.16 14.18 21.15
CA LYS A 253 6.26 15.14 20.95
C LYS A 253 7.62 14.44 20.68
N ASP A 254 7.59 13.42 19.81
CA ASP A 254 8.75 12.60 19.40
C ASP A 254 9.34 11.64 20.48
N ARG A 255 8.61 11.43 21.57
CA ARG A 255 8.95 10.44 22.61
C ARG A 255 7.84 9.42 22.76
N PHE A 256 8.21 8.16 22.90
CA PHE A 256 7.26 7.09 23.18
C PHE A 256 7.03 6.95 24.69
N THR A 257 5.77 6.98 25.10
CA THR A 257 5.35 6.55 26.43
C THR A 257 4.81 5.13 26.36
N GLU A 258 5.27 4.24 27.23
CA GLU A 258 4.91 2.81 27.21
C GLU A 258 3.96 2.47 28.38
N LYS A 259 2.86 1.77 28.07
CA LYS A 259 1.90 1.26 29.06
C LYS A 259 1.63 -0.22 28.79
N ARG A 260 1.62 -1.02 29.86
CA ARG A 260 1.20 -2.43 29.81
C ARG A 260 -0.32 -2.51 30.02
N LEU A 261 -1.01 -3.20 29.12
CA LEU A 261 -2.48 -3.27 29.11
C LEU A 261 -2.94 -4.66 28.67
N SER A 262 -4.11 -5.09 29.12
CA SER A 262 -4.85 -6.20 28.54
C SER A 262 -5.56 -5.78 27.24
N VAL A 263 -6.02 -6.75 26.45
CA VAL A 263 -6.80 -6.49 25.22
C VAL A 263 -8.07 -5.68 25.53
N SER A 264 -8.75 -5.99 26.64
CA SER A 264 -9.98 -5.29 27.04
C SER A 264 -9.72 -3.84 27.41
N GLU A 265 -8.67 -3.56 28.19
CA GLU A 265 -8.28 -2.20 28.56
C GLU A 265 -7.86 -1.39 27.33
N LEU A 266 -7.14 -2.00 26.39
CA LEU A 266 -6.76 -1.35 25.13
C LEU A 266 -8.00 -0.94 24.33
N CYS A 267 -8.98 -1.83 24.20
CA CYS A 267 -10.24 -1.50 23.54
C CYS A 267 -10.98 -0.39 24.28
N GLU A 268 -11.11 -0.44 25.61
CA GLU A 268 -11.72 0.65 26.37
C GLU A 268 -11.03 2.01 26.16
N LEU A 269 -9.71 2.03 25.98
CA LEU A 269 -9.00 3.27 25.68
C LEU A 269 -9.40 3.85 24.33
N PHE A 270 -9.54 3.02 23.29
CA PHE A 270 -9.99 3.46 21.97
C PHE A 270 -11.50 3.76 21.92
N ASP A 271 -12.30 3.12 22.76
CA ASP A 271 -13.76 3.31 22.84
C ASP A 271 -14.15 4.56 23.63
N LYS A 272 -13.45 4.85 24.73
CA LYS A 272 -13.64 6.06 25.56
C LYS A 272 -13.19 7.33 24.86
N THR A 273 -12.51 7.19 23.74
CA THR A 273 -12.08 8.30 22.91
C THR A 273 -13.03 8.41 21.74
N PRO A 274 -14.08 9.24 21.85
CA PRO A 274 -14.94 9.48 20.70
C PRO A 274 -14.06 9.94 19.53
N GLN A 275 -14.44 9.51 18.32
CA GLN A 275 -13.84 9.81 17.01
C GLN A 275 -13.79 11.33 16.66
N ALA A 276 -13.67 12.21 17.66
CA ALA A 276 -13.48 13.65 17.55
C ALA A 276 -12.60 14.27 18.66
N GLU A 277 -12.16 13.54 19.71
CA GLU A 277 -11.60 14.19 20.92
C GLU A 277 -10.24 13.69 21.45
N LEU A 278 -9.54 12.76 20.78
CA LEU A 278 -8.13 12.44 21.13
C LEU A 278 -7.09 13.48 20.69
N THR A 279 -7.55 14.67 20.30
CA THR A 279 -6.68 15.84 20.11
C THR A 279 -7.14 17.07 20.92
N ARG A 280 -8.12 16.93 21.83
CA ARG A 280 -8.75 18.09 22.49
C ARG A 280 -8.75 18.05 24.02
N GLN A 281 -7.63 17.67 24.62
CA GLN A 281 -7.31 18.13 25.97
C GLN A 281 -6.06 19.02 25.95
N ASP A 282 -6.34 20.33 25.97
CA ASP A 282 -5.56 21.40 26.61
C ASP A 282 -4.13 21.71 26.13
N THR A 283 -3.94 21.80 24.81
CA THR A 283 -3.08 22.85 24.26
C THR A 283 -3.70 23.39 22.98
N ASN A 284 -3.87 24.70 22.87
CA ASN A 284 -4.24 25.43 21.64
C ASN A 284 -3.72 24.71 20.38
N LEU A 285 -4.58 23.97 19.67
CA LEU A 285 -4.26 23.41 18.36
C LEU A 285 -4.30 24.55 17.34
N SER A 286 -3.24 25.35 17.36
CA SER A 286 -2.73 25.90 16.11
C SER A 286 -2.41 24.69 15.23
N GLY A 287 -2.87 24.69 13.98
CA GLY A 287 -2.41 23.70 12.99
C GLY A 287 -0.88 23.66 12.90
N PRO A 288 -0.31 22.73 12.12
CA PRO A 288 1.14 22.62 11.94
C PRO A 288 1.77 24.00 11.76
N THR A 289 2.81 24.31 12.53
CA THR A 289 3.47 25.61 12.39
C THR A 289 4.20 25.62 11.05
N ILE A 290 3.70 26.39 10.09
CA ILE A 290 4.32 26.50 8.76
C ILE A 290 5.50 27.47 8.87
N ARG A 291 6.72 26.94 8.74
CA ARG A 291 7.96 27.71 8.75
C ARG A 291 8.45 27.88 7.32
N ILE A 292 8.30 29.08 6.78
CA ILE A 292 8.66 29.39 5.40
C ILE A 292 10.06 30.00 5.34
N VAL A 293 10.96 29.35 4.60
CA VAL A 293 12.34 29.77 4.35
C VAL A 293 12.49 30.15 2.89
N PHE A 294 12.66 31.45 2.63
CA PHE A 294 12.84 31.99 1.27
C PHE A 294 14.28 31.81 0.78
N SER A 295 14.45 31.17 -0.38
CA SER A 295 15.69 30.97 -1.13
C SER A 295 15.66 31.77 -2.42
N VAL A 296 15.95 33.06 -2.29
CA VAL A 296 15.80 34.06 -3.35
C VAL A 296 17.12 34.80 -3.51
N ALA A 297 17.52 35.09 -4.75
CA ALA A 297 18.82 35.70 -5.04
C ALA A 297 18.90 37.17 -4.59
N GLU A 298 17.75 37.85 -4.53
CA GLU A 298 17.61 39.24 -4.10
C GLU A 298 16.77 39.37 -2.83
N LYS A 299 16.95 40.47 -2.08
CA LYS A 299 16.13 40.74 -0.89
C LYS A 299 14.70 41.04 -1.30
N ILE A 300 13.79 40.11 -1.01
CA ILE A 300 12.34 40.32 -1.18
C ILE A 300 11.90 41.45 -0.24
N SER A 301 11.08 42.37 -0.74
CA SER A 301 10.43 43.40 0.08
C SER A 301 9.51 42.77 1.14
N THR A 302 9.30 43.46 2.25
CA THR A 302 8.44 42.99 3.35
C THR A 302 7.00 42.75 2.91
N SER A 303 6.47 43.55 1.97
CA SER A 303 5.13 43.37 1.39
C SER A 303 5.03 42.13 0.53
N ASN A 304 6.00 41.89 -0.37
CA ASN A 304 6.02 40.71 -1.23
C ASN A 304 6.24 39.44 -0.41
N ARG A 305 7.07 39.49 0.63
CA ARG A 305 7.26 38.35 1.56
C ARG A 305 5.93 37.95 2.21
N ARG A 306 5.19 38.90 2.80
CA ARG A 306 3.87 38.63 3.42
C ARG A 306 2.86 38.07 2.43
N ARG A 307 2.88 38.58 1.18
CA ARG A 307 2.02 38.07 0.10
C ARG A 307 2.33 36.61 -0.22
N TYR A 308 3.60 36.27 -0.43
CA TYR A 308 4.00 34.88 -0.69
C TYR A 308 3.71 33.97 0.50
N GLU A 309 3.95 34.41 1.73
CA GLU A 309 3.62 33.64 2.94
C GLU A 309 2.12 33.33 3.00
N SER A 310 1.26 34.34 2.77
CA SER A 310 -0.20 34.16 2.77
C SER A 310 -0.66 33.21 1.66
N GLN A 311 -0.05 33.32 0.47
CA GLN A 311 -0.36 32.48 -0.67
C GLN A 311 0.04 31.02 -0.44
N ILE A 312 1.26 30.79 0.05
CA ILE A 312 1.76 29.46 0.41
C ILE A 312 0.89 28.85 1.50
N ALA A 313 0.57 29.61 2.55
CA ALA A 313 -0.29 29.14 3.64
C ALA A 313 -1.67 28.72 3.13
N THR A 314 -2.27 29.50 2.22
CA THR A 314 -3.57 29.19 1.62
C THR A 314 -3.52 27.90 0.78
N GLN A 315 -2.48 27.71 -0.03
CA GLN A 315 -2.32 26.51 -0.85
C GLN A 315 -2.02 25.26 -0.03
N LEU A 316 -1.27 25.41 1.07
CA LEU A 316 -0.93 24.30 1.94
C LEU A 316 -2.00 23.99 3.00
N ALA A 317 -3.00 24.87 3.20
CA ALA A 317 -4.04 24.68 4.20
C ALA A 317 -4.77 23.32 4.09
N PRO A 318 -5.17 22.83 2.89
CA PRO A 318 -5.80 21.51 2.78
C PRO A 318 -4.86 20.37 3.16
N LEU A 319 -3.57 20.47 2.83
CA LEU A 319 -2.56 19.47 3.21
C LEU A 319 -2.26 19.48 4.70
N ALA A 320 -2.18 20.68 5.29
CA ALA A 320 -1.97 20.92 6.71
C ALA A 320 -3.16 20.47 7.55
N GLN A 321 -4.37 20.47 7.01
CA GLN A 321 -5.57 19.92 7.66
C GLN A 321 -5.71 18.41 7.44
N GLY A 322 -5.16 17.88 6.34
CA GLY A 322 -5.14 16.46 6.01
C GLY A 322 -3.87 15.75 6.49
N PHE A 323 -3.14 15.14 5.55
CA PHE A 323 -1.97 14.29 5.81
C PHE A 323 -0.91 14.93 6.72
N LEU A 324 -0.64 16.24 6.56
CA LEU A 324 0.38 16.93 7.34
C LEU A 324 -0.15 17.48 8.68
N GLY A 325 -1.41 17.26 9.03
CA GLY A 325 -2.00 17.75 10.28
C GLY A 325 -1.39 17.14 11.54
N ARG A 326 -0.74 15.99 11.42
CA ARG A 326 0.00 15.35 12.53
C ARG A 326 1.46 15.80 12.64
N VAL A 327 1.94 16.60 11.69
CA VAL A 327 3.31 17.13 11.70
C VAL A 327 3.36 18.37 12.59
N SER A 328 4.31 18.45 13.52
CA SER A 328 4.40 19.60 14.44
C SER A 328 4.83 20.90 13.72
N VAL A 329 5.76 20.79 12.77
CA VAL A 329 6.31 21.91 12.00
C VAL A 329 6.46 21.50 10.55
N ILE A 330 5.85 22.27 9.64
CA ILE A 330 6.02 22.09 8.20
C ILE A 330 7.06 23.10 7.73
N ASP A 331 8.24 22.60 7.36
CA ASP A 331 9.28 23.40 6.73
C ASP A 331 8.97 23.60 5.24
N VAL A 332 8.90 24.85 4.79
CA VAL A 332 8.68 25.19 3.39
C VAL A 332 9.88 25.94 2.85
N ILE A 333 10.59 25.38 1.87
CA ILE A 333 11.66 26.08 1.16
C ILE A 333 11.05 26.69 -0.12
N ALA A 334 10.87 28.00 -0.12
CA ALA A 334 10.35 28.75 -1.27
C ALA A 334 11.51 29.24 -2.14
N VAL A 335 11.56 28.81 -3.41
CA VAL A 335 12.67 29.10 -4.35
C VAL A 335 12.12 29.75 -5.63
N GLU A 336 12.89 30.67 -6.22
CA GLU A 336 12.61 31.27 -7.53
C GLU A 336 12.92 30.31 -8.70
N LEU A 337 12.33 29.12 -8.67
CA LEU A 337 12.40 28.13 -9.75
C LEU A 337 11.02 27.92 -10.37
N THR A 338 10.98 27.29 -11.54
CA THR A 338 9.75 26.71 -12.09
C THR A 338 9.48 25.34 -11.46
N GLY A 339 8.23 24.89 -11.48
CA GLY A 339 7.81 23.58 -11.03
C GLY A 339 8.49 22.43 -11.78
N ASP A 340 8.85 22.61 -13.05
CA ASP A 340 9.62 21.62 -13.83
C ASP A 340 11.02 21.38 -13.27
N VAL A 341 11.73 22.47 -12.97
CA VAL A 341 13.07 22.39 -12.37
C VAL A 341 12.95 21.82 -10.95
N LEU A 342 11.91 22.20 -10.20
CA LEU A 342 11.64 21.65 -8.87
C LEU A 342 11.38 20.14 -8.91
N ARG A 343 10.58 19.66 -9.87
CA ARG A 343 10.36 18.22 -10.12
C ARG A 343 11.66 17.50 -10.42
N SER A 344 12.48 18.07 -11.30
CA SER A 344 13.79 17.50 -11.62
C SER A 344 14.73 17.50 -10.42
N ALA A 345 14.65 18.48 -9.52
CA ALA A 345 15.44 18.53 -8.30
C ALA A 345 15.05 17.41 -7.33
N VAL A 346 13.75 17.24 -7.07
CA VAL A 346 13.25 16.14 -6.21
C VAL A 346 13.64 14.77 -6.76
N ALA A 347 13.58 14.59 -8.09
CA ALA A 347 13.90 13.31 -8.72
C ALA A 347 15.40 12.97 -8.77
N LEU A 348 16.29 13.96 -8.77
CA LEU A 348 17.74 13.75 -8.93
C LEU A 348 18.52 13.85 -7.63
N LEU A 349 18.04 14.63 -6.66
CA LEU A 349 18.71 14.74 -5.37
C LEU A 349 18.59 13.41 -4.63
N ASN A 350 19.75 12.85 -4.26
CA ASN A 350 19.79 11.61 -3.50
C ASN A 350 19.58 11.91 -2.01
N MET A 351 18.33 12.15 -1.64
CA MET A 351 17.93 12.57 -0.29
C MET A 351 18.00 11.44 0.75
N GLU A 352 18.10 10.18 0.29
CA GLU A 352 18.14 8.99 1.12
C GLU A 352 19.59 8.54 1.45
N ALA A 353 20.56 8.86 0.59
CA ALA A 353 21.95 8.43 0.76
C ALA A 353 22.78 9.34 1.70
N ASP A 354 24.04 8.99 1.92
CA ASP A 354 24.98 9.74 2.73
C ASP A 354 25.28 11.13 2.14
N ARG A 355 25.86 12.01 2.97
CA ARG A 355 26.14 13.41 2.60
C ARG A 355 26.99 13.53 1.32
N ARG A 356 27.93 12.60 1.08
CA ARG A 356 28.77 12.63 -0.13
C ARG A 356 27.97 12.27 -1.38
N SER A 357 27.12 11.25 -1.30
CA SER A 357 26.23 10.89 -2.40
C SER A 357 25.23 12.00 -2.69
N TYR A 358 24.74 12.70 -1.67
CA TYR A 358 23.93 13.90 -1.82
C TYR A 358 24.70 14.99 -2.59
N GLU A 359 25.91 15.34 -2.17
CA GLU A 359 26.75 16.36 -2.84
C GLU A 359 27.06 16.01 -4.32
N SER A 360 27.30 14.73 -4.62
CA SER A 360 27.45 14.25 -6.00
C SER A 360 26.16 14.45 -6.81
N SER A 361 25.00 14.13 -6.23
CA SER A 361 23.70 14.33 -6.88
C SER A 361 23.37 15.81 -7.15
N VAL A 362 23.83 16.72 -6.30
CA VAL A 362 23.70 18.17 -6.51
C VAL A 362 24.50 18.61 -7.74
N THR A 363 25.69 18.04 -7.94
CA THR A 363 26.53 18.34 -9.10
C THR A 363 25.83 17.93 -10.40
N ALA A 364 25.29 16.70 -10.44
CA ALA A 364 24.52 16.21 -11.59
C ALA A 364 23.25 17.05 -11.87
N LEU A 365 22.56 17.50 -10.81
CA LEU A 365 21.39 18.37 -10.94
C LEU A 365 21.75 19.73 -11.58
N VAL A 366 22.87 20.33 -11.17
CA VAL A 366 23.36 21.61 -11.71
C VAL A 366 23.79 21.46 -13.17
N GLU A 367 24.44 20.35 -13.52
CA GLU A 367 24.82 20.05 -14.92
C GLU A 367 23.60 19.94 -15.83
N LYS A 368 22.51 19.35 -15.34
CA LYS A 368 21.26 19.23 -16.10
C LYS A 368 20.53 20.57 -16.28
N HIS A 369 20.67 21.49 -15.33
CA HIS A 369 19.99 22.80 -15.33
C HIS A 369 20.96 23.98 -15.13
N PRO A 370 21.89 24.22 -16.07
CA PRO A 370 22.98 25.18 -15.89
C PRO A 370 22.48 26.62 -15.71
N ARG A 371 21.32 26.96 -16.30
CA ARG A 371 20.70 28.29 -16.22
C ARG A 371 20.26 28.68 -14.80
N CYS A 372 19.96 27.69 -13.94
CA CYS A 372 19.45 27.92 -12.58
C CYS A 372 20.48 27.56 -11.49
N LYS A 373 21.77 27.45 -11.84
CA LYS A 373 22.85 26.96 -10.95
C LYS A 373 22.84 27.60 -9.55
N LYS A 374 22.78 28.93 -9.46
CA LYS A 374 22.84 29.66 -8.18
C LYS A 374 21.65 29.31 -7.27
N GLN A 375 20.45 29.22 -7.85
CA GLN A 375 19.21 28.90 -7.12
C GLN A 375 19.19 27.44 -6.68
N LEU A 376 19.67 26.52 -7.53
CA LEU A 376 19.76 25.09 -7.23
C LEU A 376 20.78 24.79 -6.13
N LEU A 377 21.94 25.43 -6.14
CA LEU A 377 22.93 25.29 -5.06
C LEU A 377 22.37 25.81 -3.73
N SER A 378 21.69 26.95 -3.73
CA SER A 378 21.05 27.50 -2.53
C SER A 378 19.92 26.61 -2.00
N LEU A 379 19.11 26.03 -2.90
CA LEU A 379 18.09 25.05 -2.54
C LEU A 379 18.76 23.80 -1.92
N ALA A 380 19.79 23.25 -2.56
CA ALA A 380 20.48 22.07 -2.11
C ALA A 380 21.14 22.25 -0.73
N GLU A 381 21.72 23.41 -0.46
CA GLU A 381 22.27 23.76 0.85
C GLU A 381 21.19 23.71 1.94
N LYS A 382 20.03 24.32 1.69
CA LYS A 382 18.92 24.32 2.66
C LYS A 382 18.33 22.95 2.85
N VAL A 383 18.14 22.18 1.77
CA VAL A 383 17.70 20.78 1.86
C VAL A 383 18.71 19.96 2.65
N CYS A 384 20.01 20.15 2.43
CA CYS A 384 21.07 19.48 3.19
C CYS A 384 20.96 19.81 4.70
N SER A 385 20.75 21.08 5.07
CA SER A 385 20.55 21.45 6.47
C SER A 385 19.31 20.78 7.09
N LEU A 386 18.19 20.73 6.36
CA LEU A 386 16.98 20.06 6.83
C LEU A 386 17.18 18.56 7.03
N LEU A 387 17.86 17.90 6.08
CA LEU A 387 18.07 16.45 6.11
C LEU A 387 19.11 16.01 7.14
N PHE A 388 20.27 16.66 7.19
CA PHE A 388 21.43 16.18 7.93
C PHE A 388 21.64 16.87 9.28
N GLU A 389 21.22 18.13 9.42
CA GLU A 389 21.41 18.89 10.66
C GLU A 389 20.15 18.87 11.53
N ILE A 390 19.00 19.23 10.94
CA ILE A 390 17.71 19.30 11.64
C ILE A 390 17.03 17.91 11.68
N LYS A 391 17.41 16.99 10.79
CA LYS A 391 16.84 15.63 10.65
C LYS A 391 15.32 15.63 10.41
N ARG A 392 14.84 16.53 9.54
CA ARG A 392 13.45 16.57 9.11
C ARG A 392 13.15 15.43 8.14
N THR A 393 12.14 14.63 8.46
CA THR A 393 11.61 13.56 7.61
C THR A 393 10.56 14.05 6.62
N THR A 394 10.02 15.26 6.80
CA THR A 394 9.02 15.83 5.89
C THR A 394 9.17 17.33 5.77
N PHE A 395 9.18 17.84 4.53
CA PHE A 395 9.21 19.27 4.21
C PHE A 395 8.61 19.52 2.81
N VAL A 396 8.33 20.78 2.50
CA VAL A 396 7.74 21.21 1.23
C VAL A 396 8.74 22.06 0.46
N LEU A 397 8.94 21.73 -0.81
CA LEU A 397 9.62 22.58 -1.76
C LEU A 397 8.58 23.37 -2.55
N TYR A 398 8.73 24.69 -2.64
CA TYR A 398 7.77 25.58 -3.29
C TYR A 398 8.45 26.41 -4.39
N ALA A 399 7.89 26.36 -5.60
CA ALA A 399 8.31 27.14 -6.75
C ALA A 399 7.51 28.45 -6.82
N LEU A 400 8.21 29.58 -6.61
CA LEU A 400 7.58 30.91 -6.59
C LEU A 400 7.13 31.40 -7.97
N GLN A 401 7.68 30.87 -9.07
CA GLN A 401 7.38 31.38 -10.41
C GLN A 401 6.01 30.93 -10.94
N ASP A 402 5.63 29.68 -10.68
CA ASP A 402 4.40 29.05 -11.17
C ASP A 402 3.49 28.54 -10.04
N ASN A 403 3.83 28.85 -8.77
CA ASN A 403 3.07 28.49 -7.58
C ASN A 403 2.87 26.98 -7.43
N ASN A 404 3.85 26.20 -7.89
CA ASN A 404 3.85 24.75 -7.78
C ASN A 404 4.60 24.30 -6.54
N TYR A 405 4.26 23.14 -5.98
CA TYR A 405 4.95 22.61 -4.82
C TYR A 405 5.13 21.10 -4.89
N LYS A 406 6.11 20.62 -4.13
CA LYS A 406 6.36 19.19 -3.90
C LYS A 406 6.54 18.93 -2.43
N VAL A 407 5.76 18.00 -1.90
CA VAL A 407 5.98 17.43 -0.57
C VAL A 407 7.07 16.39 -0.70
N VAL A 408 8.11 16.51 0.12
CA VAL A 408 9.22 15.58 0.20
C VAL A 408 9.09 14.84 1.52
N VAL A 409 9.05 13.52 1.44
CA VAL A 409 9.08 12.62 2.61
C VAL A 409 10.34 11.77 2.47
N VAL A 410 11.17 11.77 3.51
CA VAL A 410 12.42 11.00 3.55
C VAL A 410 12.36 10.05 4.75
N PRO A 411 12.74 8.78 4.59
CA PRO A 411 12.80 7.83 5.70
C PRO A 411 13.65 8.37 6.86
N SER A 412 13.25 8.03 8.08
CA SER A 412 13.98 8.41 9.27
C SER A 412 15.31 7.65 9.32
N ARG A 413 16.41 8.38 9.51
CA ARG A 413 17.73 7.78 9.64
C ARG A 413 17.94 7.39 11.10
N SER A 414 18.04 6.09 11.36
CA SER A 414 18.40 5.50 12.65
C SER A 414 19.74 6.00 13.17
#